data_AF-A0A7J6THT6-F1
#
_entry.id   AF-A0A7J6THT6-F1
#
_cell.length_a   1.000
_cell.length_b   1.000
_cell.length_c   1.000
_cell.angle_alpha   90.00
_cell.angle_beta   90.00
_cell.angle_gamma   90.00
#
_symmetry.space_group_name_H-M   'P 1'
#
loop_
_entity.id
_entity.type
_entity.pdbx_description
1 polymer ?
#
loop_
_entity_poly.entity_id
_entity_poly.type
_entity_poly.pdbx_seq_one_letter_code
_entity_poly.pdbx_strand_id
1 'polypeptide(L)'
;MILTGLDVRPGKKVVEAGTGSGSLSTSLIQALRHHGSDRSLDGHLYTFEYHEPRFIEAKSDFERYGFSDIVTIQHRDVIHDGLPDELVDMDAVFWDLPAPWKCITTAKEHLREGGLLCTFSPCIEQVMKNCAAM
;
A
#
# COMPACT_ATOMS: atom_id res chain seq x y z
N MET A 1 3.69 -3.52 14.33
CA MET A 1 2.29 -3.99 14.41
C MET A 1 1.66 -4.12 13.03
N ILE A 2 1.58 -3.05 12.23
CA ILE A 2 0.98 -3.10 10.87
C ILE A 2 1.66 -4.15 9.98
N LEU A 3 3.00 -4.10 9.84
CA LEU A 3 3.75 -5.06 9.00
C LEU A 3 3.48 -6.51 9.39
N THR A 4 3.55 -6.83 10.69
CA THR A 4 3.27 -8.17 11.21
C THR A 4 1.82 -8.59 10.99
N GLY A 5 0.86 -7.68 11.20
CA GLY A 5 -0.56 -7.94 10.99
C GLY A 5 -0.94 -8.16 9.52
N LEU A 6 -0.18 -7.57 8.60
CA LEU A 6 -0.29 -7.80 7.15
C LEU A 6 0.63 -8.93 6.64
N ASP A 7 1.35 -9.62 7.54
CA ASP A 7 2.35 -10.65 7.22
C ASP A 7 3.34 -10.16 6.14
N VAL A 8 3.82 -8.91 6.22
CA VAL A 8 4.74 -8.33 5.23
C VAL A 8 6.11 -8.99 5.37
N ARG A 9 6.59 -9.58 4.27
CA ARG A 9 7.87 -10.29 4.18
C ARG A 9 8.31 -10.39 2.71
N PRO A 10 9.57 -10.81 2.42
CA PRO A 10 10.03 -10.93 1.05
C PRO A 10 9.15 -11.82 0.18
N GLY A 11 9.06 -11.46 -1.11
CA GLY A 11 8.25 -12.13 -2.13
C GLY A 11 6.77 -11.70 -2.19
N LYS A 12 6.31 -10.85 -1.26
CA LYS A 12 4.91 -10.38 -1.24
C LYS A 12 4.66 -9.14 -2.08
N LYS A 13 3.45 -9.04 -2.63
CA LYS A 13 2.94 -7.84 -3.30
C LYS A 13 2.03 -7.06 -2.35
N VAL A 14 2.41 -5.84 -2.00
CA VAL A 14 1.68 -5.01 -1.04
C VAL A 14 1.22 -3.72 -1.71
N VAL A 15 -0.01 -3.31 -1.45
CA VAL A 15 -0.53 -2.00 -1.85
C VAL A 15 -0.61 -1.08 -0.63
N GLU A 16 -0.33 0.20 -0.83
CA GLU A 16 -0.47 1.26 0.17
C GLU A 16 -1.21 2.45 -0.48
N ALA A 17 -2.25 2.96 0.16
CA ALA A 17 -2.95 4.15 -0.30
C ALA A 17 -3.04 5.17 0.82
N GLY A 18 -2.46 6.34 0.50
CA GLY A 18 -1.89 7.30 1.41
C GLY A 18 -0.38 7.11 1.52
N THR A 19 0.41 7.40 0.47
CA THR A 19 1.89 7.40 0.59
C THR A 19 2.35 8.40 1.65
N GLY A 20 1.72 9.57 1.72
CA GLY A 20 2.00 10.58 2.74
C GLY A 20 3.46 11.02 2.72
N SER A 21 4.14 10.90 3.86
CA SER A 21 5.57 11.23 4.00
C SER A 21 6.52 10.07 3.66
N GLY A 22 6.00 8.91 3.24
CA GLY A 22 6.81 7.73 2.92
C GLY A 22 7.36 6.96 4.13
N SER A 23 6.93 7.28 5.35
CA SER A 23 7.41 6.63 6.57
C SER A 23 7.04 5.13 6.63
N LEU A 24 5.78 4.80 6.37
CA LEU A 24 5.35 3.41 6.30
C LEU A 24 5.89 2.74 5.04
N SER A 25 5.87 3.43 3.89
CA SER A 25 6.46 2.94 2.64
C SER A 25 7.89 2.46 2.82
N THR A 26 8.74 3.25 3.48
CA THR A 26 10.15 2.88 3.76
C THR A 26 10.26 1.65 4.66
N SER A 27 9.33 1.48 5.61
CA SER A 27 9.29 0.31 6.48
C SER A 27 8.83 -0.95 5.72
N LEU A 28 7.81 -0.80 4.87
CA LEU A 28 7.32 -1.87 3.99
C LEU A 28 8.40 -2.32 3.02
N ILE A 29 9.05 -1.38 2.33
CA ILE A 29 10.15 -1.63 1.40
C ILE A 29 11.25 -2.47 2.05
N GLN A 30 11.69 -2.09 3.24
CA GLN A 30 12.73 -2.84 3.95
C GLN A 30 12.29 -4.26 4.31
N ALA A 31 11.03 -4.47 4.70
CA ALA A 31 10.49 -5.78 5.03
C ALA A 31 10.23 -6.65 3.79
N LEU A 32 9.99 -6.03 2.63
CA LEU A 32 9.80 -6.70 1.35
C LEU A 32 11.13 -7.07 0.68
N ARG A 33 12.24 -6.41 1.01
CA ARG A 33 13.56 -6.75 0.49
C ARG A 33 14.05 -8.07 1.08
N HIS A 34 14.46 -8.98 0.20
CA HIS A 34 15.24 -10.14 0.55
C HIS A 34 16.72 -9.71 0.71
N HIS A 35 17.37 -10.16 1.79
CA HIS A 35 18.76 -9.78 2.07
C HIS A 35 19.81 -10.65 1.35
N GLY A 36 19.39 -11.62 0.54
CA GLY A 36 20.28 -12.44 -0.29
C GLY A 36 20.69 -11.76 -1.59
N SER A 37 21.55 -12.43 -2.36
CA SER A 37 21.98 -11.93 -3.68
C SER A 37 20.92 -12.08 -4.77
N ASP A 38 19.94 -12.97 -4.57
CA ASP A 38 18.85 -13.20 -5.50
C ASP A 38 17.70 -12.23 -5.23
N ARG A 39 17.59 -11.21 -6.08
CA ARG A 39 16.52 -10.19 -6.04
C ARG A 39 15.19 -10.68 -6.57
N SER A 40 15.12 -11.86 -7.23
CA SER A 40 13.84 -12.43 -7.66
C SER A 40 12.95 -12.86 -6.48
N LEU A 41 13.52 -12.91 -5.28
CA LEU A 41 12.84 -13.18 -4.01
C LEU A 41 12.35 -11.91 -3.30
N ASP A 42 12.63 -10.72 -3.85
CA ASP A 42 12.08 -9.47 -3.33
C ASP A 42 10.56 -9.44 -3.50
N GLY A 43 9.89 -8.81 -2.56
CA GLY A 43 8.49 -8.40 -2.73
C GLY A 43 8.39 -7.13 -3.56
N HIS A 44 7.20 -6.53 -3.62
CA HIS A 44 7.00 -5.24 -4.28
C HIS A 44 5.94 -4.41 -3.57
N LEU A 45 6.20 -3.11 -3.44
CA LEU A 45 5.25 -2.13 -2.90
C LEU A 45 4.65 -1.31 -4.05
N TYR A 46 3.33 -1.25 -4.11
CA TYR A 46 2.60 -0.30 -4.95
C TYR A 46 1.97 0.77 -4.04
N THR A 47 2.40 2.02 -4.15
CA THR A 47 1.91 3.09 -3.28
C THR A 47 1.25 4.22 -4.07
N PHE A 48 0.18 4.79 -3.52
CA PHE A 48 -0.67 5.77 -4.19
C PHE A 48 -0.83 7.03 -3.34
N GLU A 49 -0.57 8.17 -3.98
CA GLU A 49 -0.71 9.50 -3.39
C GLU A 49 -1.59 10.37 -4.29
N TYR A 50 -2.61 10.99 -3.72
CA TYR A 50 -3.56 11.81 -4.49
C TYR A 50 -3.10 13.28 -4.60
N HIS A 51 -2.19 13.72 -3.72
CA HIS A 51 -1.72 15.10 -3.68
C HIS A 51 -0.41 15.23 -4.49
N GLU A 52 -0.51 15.76 -5.71
CA GLU A 52 0.58 15.84 -6.69
C GLU A 52 1.94 16.33 -6.13
N PRO A 53 2.02 17.44 -5.35
CA PRO A 53 3.30 17.85 -4.75
C PRO A 53 3.94 16.78 -3.85
N ARG A 54 3.14 16.04 -3.08
CA ARG A 54 3.64 14.96 -2.20
C ARG A 54 4.04 13.74 -3.00
N PHE A 55 3.30 13.44 -4.07
CA PHE A 55 3.68 12.39 -5.01
C PHE A 55 5.06 12.66 -5.61
N ILE A 56 5.32 13.89 -6.08
CA ILE A 56 6.61 14.28 -6.66
C ILE A 56 7.73 14.17 -5.63
N GLU A 57 7.50 14.65 -4.41
CA GLU A 57 8.46 14.58 -3.31
C GLU A 57 8.79 13.12 -2.94
N ALA A 58 7.78 12.30 -2.67
CA ALA A 58 7.96 10.89 -2.31
C ALA A 58 8.64 10.09 -3.43
N LYS A 59 8.30 10.37 -4.70
CA LYS A 59 8.96 9.76 -5.86
C LYS A 59 10.46 10.11 -5.90
N SER A 60 10.79 11.39 -5.75
CA SER A 60 12.18 11.85 -5.68
C SER A 60 12.94 11.20 -4.52
N ASP A 61 12.31 11.07 -3.35
CA ASP A 61 12.93 10.42 -2.20
C ASP A 61 13.17 8.92 -2.43
N PHE A 62 12.21 8.19 -3.01
CA PHE A 62 12.40 6.79 -3.36
C PHE A 62 13.52 6.58 -4.39
N GLU A 63 13.65 7.46 -5.38
CA GLU A 63 14.76 7.44 -6.33
C GLU A 63 16.10 7.71 -5.61
N ARG A 64 16.14 8.73 -4.75
CA ARG A 64 17.34 9.12 -3.98
C ARG A 64 17.79 8.02 -3.01
N TYR A 65 16.86 7.31 -2.39
CA TYR A 65 17.15 6.21 -1.46
C TYR A 65 17.45 4.89 -2.19
N GLY A 66 17.32 4.86 -3.52
CA GLY A 66 17.57 3.68 -4.33
C GLY A 66 16.52 2.59 -4.10
N PHE A 67 15.25 2.96 -3.96
CA PHE A 67 14.10 2.06 -3.79
C PHE A 67 13.32 1.81 -5.07
N SER A 68 13.67 2.47 -6.19
CA SER A 68 12.95 2.40 -7.46
C SER A 68 12.76 0.97 -8.03
N ASP A 69 13.54 0.00 -7.56
CA ASP A 69 13.45 -1.41 -7.94
C ASP A 69 12.36 -2.20 -7.21
N ILE A 70 11.91 -1.71 -6.05
CA ILE A 70 10.98 -2.43 -5.17
C ILE A 70 9.71 -1.65 -4.84
N VAL A 71 9.65 -0.35 -5.17
CA VAL A 71 8.44 0.45 -5.03
C VAL A 71 8.02 1.07 -6.36
N THR A 72 6.72 1.03 -6.62
CA THR A 72 6.07 1.81 -7.68
C THR A 72 5.11 2.78 -7.02
N ILE A 73 5.38 4.08 -7.20
CA ILE A 73 4.50 5.16 -6.75
C ILE A 73 3.67 5.69 -7.93
N GLN A 74 2.38 5.96 -7.71
CA GLN A 74 1.51 6.60 -8.69
C GLN A 74 0.74 7.80 -8.09
N HIS A 75 0.58 8.85 -8.87
CA HIS A 75 -0.32 9.97 -8.53
C HIS A 75 -1.75 9.56 -8.87
N ARG A 76 -2.57 9.27 -7.86
CA ARG A 76 -3.92 8.71 -8.05
C ARG A 76 -4.80 8.91 -6.83
N ASP A 77 -6.07 9.22 -7.05
CA ASP A 77 -7.10 9.22 -6.02
C ASP A 77 -7.75 7.84 -5.94
N VAL A 78 -7.26 6.97 -5.05
CA VAL A 78 -7.78 5.59 -4.91
C VAL A 78 -9.26 5.55 -4.49
N ILE A 79 -9.79 6.60 -3.84
CA ILE A 79 -11.21 6.64 -3.46
C ILE A 79 -12.10 6.83 -4.69
N HIS A 80 -11.66 7.64 -5.65
CA HIS A 80 -12.45 8.01 -6.82
C HIS A 80 -12.12 7.17 -8.06
N ASP A 81 -10.85 6.90 -8.29
CA ASP A 81 -10.33 6.23 -9.49
C ASP A 81 -10.06 4.73 -9.28
N GLY A 82 -10.17 4.25 -8.04
CA GLY A 82 -9.85 2.86 -7.68
C GLY A 82 -8.37 2.51 -7.85
N LEU A 83 -8.04 1.23 -7.78
CA LEU A 83 -6.70 0.72 -8.07
C LEU A 83 -6.55 0.44 -9.57
N PRO A 84 -5.32 0.42 -10.13
CA PRO A 84 -5.08 -0.01 -11.50
C PRO A 84 -5.45 -1.50 -11.68
N ASP A 85 -6.17 -1.82 -12.76
CA ASP A 85 -6.69 -3.17 -13.05
C ASP A 85 -5.59 -4.23 -13.17
N GLU A 86 -4.35 -3.84 -13.49
CA GLU A 86 -3.21 -4.74 -13.56
C GLU A 86 -2.75 -5.27 -12.18
N LEU A 87 -3.17 -4.65 -11.08
CA LEU A 87 -2.80 -5.06 -9.72
C LEU A 87 -3.66 -6.21 -9.21
N VAL A 88 -3.42 -7.40 -9.74
CA VAL A 88 -4.14 -8.62 -9.35
C VAL A 88 -3.36 -9.47 -8.33
N ASP A 89 -4.09 -10.24 -7.53
CA ASP A 89 -3.56 -11.17 -6.54
C ASP A 89 -2.58 -10.52 -5.54
N MET A 90 -2.96 -9.37 -4.97
CA MET A 90 -2.19 -8.68 -3.94
C MET A 90 -2.25 -9.46 -2.61
N ASP A 91 -1.12 -9.57 -1.91
CA ASP A 91 -1.04 -10.28 -0.62
C ASP A 91 -1.65 -9.49 0.52
N ALA A 92 -1.42 -8.18 0.49
CA ALA A 92 -1.84 -7.29 1.54
C ALA A 92 -2.06 -5.90 0.97
N VAL A 93 -2.95 -5.15 1.60
CA VAL A 93 -3.11 -3.75 1.28
C VAL A 93 -3.34 -2.95 2.57
N PHE A 94 -2.89 -1.70 2.55
CA PHE A 94 -3.00 -0.74 3.64
C PHE A 94 -3.64 0.57 3.16
N TRP A 95 -4.62 1.07 3.91
CA TRP A 95 -5.33 2.32 3.63
C TRP A 95 -5.15 3.29 4.78
N ASP A 96 -4.44 4.38 4.53
CA ASP A 96 -4.44 5.59 5.36
C ASP A 96 -5.08 6.72 4.56
N LEU A 97 -6.41 6.65 4.47
CA LEU A 97 -7.25 7.53 3.66
C LEU A 97 -8.30 8.21 4.54
N PRO A 98 -8.85 9.37 4.14
CA PRO A 98 -9.91 10.02 4.90
C PRO A 98 -11.23 9.24 4.94
N ALA A 99 -11.51 8.44 3.90
CA ALA A 99 -12.74 7.66 3.77
C ALA A 99 -12.50 6.25 3.19
N PRO A 100 -11.77 5.35 3.91
CA PRO A 100 -11.37 4.06 3.38
C PRO A 100 -12.56 3.14 3.06
N TRP A 101 -13.66 3.23 3.81
CA TRP A 101 -14.91 2.49 3.54
C TRP A 101 -15.44 2.64 2.11
N LYS A 102 -15.08 3.70 1.39
CA LYS A 102 -15.48 3.90 -0.02
C LYS A 102 -14.74 3.01 -1.01
N CYS A 103 -13.57 2.47 -0.64
CA CYS A 103 -12.73 1.66 -1.51
C CYS A 103 -12.43 0.26 -0.93
N ILE A 104 -13.15 -0.18 0.10
CA ILE A 104 -13.04 -1.55 0.64
C ILE A 104 -13.51 -2.60 -0.37
N THR A 105 -14.49 -2.31 -1.22
CA THR A 105 -14.89 -3.27 -2.26
C THR A 105 -13.78 -3.43 -3.30
N THR A 106 -13.24 -2.31 -3.80
CA THR A 106 -12.10 -2.31 -4.73
C THR A 106 -10.88 -3.02 -4.15
N ALA A 107 -10.62 -2.86 -2.85
CA ALA A 107 -9.60 -3.62 -2.12
C ALA A 107 -9.73 -5.14 -2.33
N LYS A 108 -10.95 -5.66 -2.11
CA LYS A 108 -11.24 -7.09 -2.15
C LYS A 108 -11.07 -7.67 -3.55
N GLU A 109 -11.37 -6.89 -4.58
CA GLU A 109 -11.22 -7.30 -5.99
C GLU A 109 -9.75 -7.48 -6.39
N HIS A 110 -8.83 -6.76 -5.76
CA HIS A 110 -7.39 -6.80 -6.06
C HIS A 110 -6.62 -7.75 -5.14
N LEU A 111 -7.17 -8.07 -3.95
CA LEU A 111 -6.58 -9.03 -3.02
C LEU A 111 -6.76 -10.46 -3.53
N ARG A 112 -5.72 -11.28 -3.37
CA ARG A 112 -5.86 -12.73 -3.56
C ARG A 112 -6.76 -13.33 -2.48
N GLU A 113 -7.21 -14.57 -2.67
CA GLU A 113 -7.88 -15.32 -1.61
C GLU A 113 -7.01 -15.42 -0.35
N GLY A 114 -7.58 -15.06 0.80
CA GLY A 114 -6.88 -14.97 2.07
C GLY A 114 -5.92 -13.77 2.21
N GLY A 115 -5.98 -12.80 1.29
CA GLY A 115 -5.25 -11.54 1.37
C GLY A 115 -5.71 -10.68 2.55
N LEU A 116 -4.84 -9.76 2.99
CA LEU A 116 -5.04 -9.00 4.23
C LEU A 116 -5.30 -7.52 3.95
N LEU A 117 -6.34 -6.97 4.58
CA LEU A 117 -6.72 -5.56 4.52
C LEU A 117 -6.51 -4.90 5.89
N CYS A 118 -5.77 -3.80 5.93
CA CYS A 118 -5.63 -2.96 7.11
C CYS A 118 -6.01 -1.50 6.80
N THR A 119 -6.96 -0.95 7.55
CA THR A 119 -7.30 0.48 7.47
C THR A 119 -6.80 1.21 8.71
N PHE A 120 -6.19 2.37 8.53
CA PHE A 120 -5.87 3.29 9.62
C PHE A 120 -6.93 4.39 9.69
N SER A 121 -7.50 4.63 10.87
CA SER A 121 -8.58 5.60 11.06
C SER A 121 -8.51 6.20 12.46
N PRO A 122 -8.36 7.53 12.61
CA PRO A 122 -8.26 8.16 13.93
C PRO A 122 -9.60 8.20 14.68
N CYS A 123 -10.73 8.24 13.98
CA CYS A 123 -12.05 8.39 14.58
C CYS A 123 -12.83 7.08 14.58
N ILE A 124 -13.56 6.80 15.67
CA ILE A 124 -14.35 5.57 15.82
C ILE A 124 -15.47 5.46 14.77
N GLU A 125 -16.04 6.60 14.35
CA GLU A 125 -17.07 6.65 13.32
C GLU A 125 -16.54 6.20 11.95
N GLN A 126 -15.25 6.43 11.67
CA GLN A 126 -14.60 5.93 10.47
C GLN A 126 -14.43 4.41 10.56
N VAL A 127 -14.01 3.89 11.72
CA VAL A 127 -13.90 2.45 11.97
C VAL A 127 -15.25 1.75 11.79
N MET A 128 -16.33 2.31 12.36
CA MET A 128 -17.68 1.78 12.21
C MET A 128 -18.10 1.67 10.74
N LYS A 129 -17.81 2.70 9.93
CA LYS A 129 -18.09 2.68 8.48
C LYS A 129 -17.25 1.65 7.74
N ASN A 130 -15.98 1.48 8.13
CA ASN A 130 -15.12 0.45 7.54
C ASN A 130 -15.68 -0.94 7.80
N CYS A 131 -16.01 -1.26 9.06
CA CYS A 131 -16.59 -2.54 9.44
C CYS A 131 -17.92 -2.83 8.73
N ALA A 132 -18.74 -1.80 8.47
CA ALA A 132 -20.00 -1.97 7.73
C ALA A 132 -19.81 -2.22 6.22
N ALA A 133 -18.66 -1.85 5.64
CA ALA A 133 -18.33 -2.06 4.24
C ALA A 133 -17.46 -3.32 3.99
N MET A 134 -16.94 -3.94 5.05
CA MET A 134 -16.29 -5.25 5.04
C MET A 134 -17.31 -6.38 4.91
#